data_AF-A0A956JEF2-F1
#
_entry.id   AF-A0A956JEF2-F1
#
_cell.length_a   1.000
_cell.length_b   1.000
_cell.length_c   1.000
_cell.angle_alpha   90.00
_cell.angle_beta   90.00
_cell.angle_gamma   90.00
#
_symmetry.space_group_name_H-M   'P 1'
#
loop_
_entity.id
_entity.type
_entity.pdbx_description
1 polymer ?
#
loop_
_entity_poly.entity_id
_entity_poly.type
_entity_poly.pdbx_seq_one_letter_code
_entity_poly.pdbx_strand_id
1 'polypeptide(L)'
;MRRARGSIRAGLAALLAAAVLLPSADARAWDPSTTHVAMVERSVLDSALHLRWMEGSLLQRGLFTPLRLDPARLDDETRRLLQLALRQVHAASGAEPLGGPGACPGASAPPATRARCVEGDLWELTAVGWLELGVVVETVPRQRLLHHFVDRAHPASDRWVDDDLPRAVLRGKGAEAGGSLAARATGSAFEGSGRSAIAWLDDASDRWAPPALARHLRRASLAADRAERDHHLVMALLCTGALMHVVQDLSVPAHARGDVSAMFLPLSDIPGDRGLPLQELARDALGRGGLPTPVRLSPRPDAEVSRGVPLAPTLRGHLLGEGDYLGLVPSTARFFFSESSLPAARELGAGLDATQAAAKLLEGSGIDASEREGARMSEWPARRGYLLGASGRPLAAFRVDEDGQVRLWLDRRVYRAQMQVLIPRGVEAGRSLLDLLYAAWPQTSVELGARALTLTPGETWAGATLTVMLEGRDGRREAVSSVALTGAQAHRVTEAWPASVPEGSAVVLVLENPEGVLPAIAEHVLDLSPPEDGAEAGPAVPRPRAQPPTTRGRTSTVPTRGPKVAVEPEAEPEPEGEPEPIEPEAPGDADDEEPGDREPDGRDGRPADPGLGGKRA
;
A
#
# COMPACT_ATOMS: atom_id res chain seq x y z
N MET A 1 -6.91 8.72 -64.12
CA MET A 1 -6.54 9.33 -62.82
C MET A 1 -7.50 9.09 -61.65
N ARG A 2 -8.80 8.76 -61.83
CA ARG A 2 -9.72 8.49 -60.69
C ARG A 2 -9.52 7.13 -60.00
N ARG A 3 -8.95 6.11 -60.66
CA ARG A 3 -8.70 4.78 -60.08
C ARG A 3 -7.49 4.71 -59.14
N ALA A 4 -6.52 5.62 -59.25
CA ALA A 4 -5.32 5.63 -58.42
C ALA A 4 -5.53 6.21 -57.00
N ARG A 5 -6.65 6.92 -56.76
CA ARG A 5 -6.97 7.49 -55.44
C ARG A 5 -7.68 6.51 -54.50
N GLY A 6 -8.25 5.42 -55.04
CA GLY A 6 -8.94 4.39 -54.26
C GLY A 6 -7.98 3.42 -53.56
N SER A 7 -6.91 3.03 -54.24
CA SER A 7 -5.89 2.11 -53.70
C SER A 7 -5.08 2.71 -52.56
N ILE A 8 -4.78 4.01 -52.62
CA ILE A 8 -4.04 4.70 -51.55
C ILE A 8 -4.86 4.76 -50.26
N ARG A 9 -6.19 4.96 -50.34
CA ARG A 9 -7.07 5.00 -49.16
C ARG A 9 -7.28 3.62 -48.52
N ALA A 10 -7.36 2.57 -49.33
CA ALA A 10 -7.47 1.19 -48.84
C ALA A 10 -6.16 0.73 -48.17
N GLY A 11 -4.99 1.06 -48.75
CA GLY A 11 -3.69 0.76 -48.17
C GLY A 11 -3.45 1.49 -46.84
N LEU A 12 -3.85 2.77 -46.75
CA LEU A 12 -3.72 3.56 -45.51
C LEU A 12 -4.61 3.01 -44.38
N ALA A 13 -5.85 2.60 -44.70
CA ALA A 13 -6.76 1.99 -43.74
C ALA A 13 -6.26 0.62 -43.25
N ALA A 14 -5.67 -0.19 -44.13
CA ALA A 14 -5.07 -1.47 -43.75
C ALA A 14 -3.80 -1.31 -42.89
N LEU A 15 -2.96 -0.31 -43.18
CA LEU A 15 -1.78 0.03 -42.36
C LEU A 15 -2.16 0.57 -40.98
N LEU A 16 -3.20 1.42 -40.89
CA LEU A 16 -3.75 1.88 -39.61
C LEU A 16 -4.39 0.73 -38.82
N ALA A 17 -5.08 -0.20 -39.48
CA ALA A 17 -5.63 -1.39 -38.81
C ALA A 17 -4.54 -2.37 -38.34
N ALA A 18 -3.46 -2.53 -39.10
CA ALA A 18 -2.32 -3.38 -38.73
C ALA A 18 -1.51 -2.78 -37.56
N ALA A 19 -1.35 -1.46 -37.50
CA ALA A 19 -0.70 -0.78 -36.38
C ALA A 19 -1.50 -0.90 -35.06
N VAL A 20 -2.81 -1.11 -35.12
CA VAL A 20 -3.68 -1.35 -33.95
C VAL A 20 -3.58 -2.80 -33.43
N LEU A 21 -3.10 -3.74 -34.25
CA LEU A 21 -2.99 -5.16 -33.90
C LEU A 21 -1.61 -5.58 -33.39
N LEU A 22 -0.61 -4.69 -33.43
CA LEU A 22 0.67 -4.96 -32.79
C LEU A 22 0.43 -5.00 -31.27
N PRO A 23 0.72 -6.13 -30.59
CA PRO A 23 0.63 -6.19 -29.14
C PRO A 23 1.55 -5.10 -28.60
N SER A 24 0.97 -4.13 -27.89
CA SER A 24 1.74 -3.20 -27.09
C SER A 24 2.54 -4.07 -26.14
N ALA A 25 3.87 -4.13 -26.31
CA ALA A 25 4.70 -4.75 -25.29
C ALA A 25 4.36 -4.01 -24.00
N ASP A 26 3.77 -4.72 -23.03
CA ASP A 26 3.40 -4.12 -21.76
C ASP A 26 4.65 -3.47 -21.19
N ALA A 27 4.70 -2.13 -21.21
CA ALA A 27 5.71 -1.39 -20.50
C ALA A 27 5.57 -1.78 -19.03
N ARG A 28 6.43 -2.70 -18.57
CA ARG A 28 6.43 -3.27 -17.21
C ARG A 28 6.95 -2.29 -16.15
N ALA A 29 7.00 -1.00 -16.46
CA ALA A 29 7.29 0.06 -15.53
C ALA A 29 6.02 0.42 -14.76
N TRP A 30 5.58 -0.51 -13.92
CA TRP A 30 4.73 -0.18 -12.79
C TRP A 30 4.63 -1.42 -11.92
N ASP A 31 5.58 -1.53 -11.01
CA ASP A 31 5.32 -2.25 -9.78
C ASP A 31 5.85 -1.45 -8.56
N PRO A 32 5.15 -0.37 -8.17
CA PRO A 32 5.43 0.32 -6.91
C PRO A 32 5.13 -0.57 -5.69
N SER A 33 4.64 -1.81 -5.87
CA SER A 33 4.29 -2.68 -4.74
C SER A 33 5.48 -3.03 -3.87
N THR A 34 6.70 -3.15 -4.40
CA THR A 34 7.85 -3.60 -3.58
C THR A 34 8.21 -2.60 -2.47
N THR A 35 8.19 -1.29 -2.75
CA THR A 35 8.40 -0.24 -1.74
C THR A 35 7.22 -0.13 -0.78
N HIS A 36 5.98 -0.22 -1.28
CA HIS A 36 4.79 -0.20 -0.42
C HIS A 36 4.72 -1.40 0.51
N VAL A 37 5.04 -2.60 0.02
CA VAL A 37 5.19 -3.84 0.80
C VAL A 37 6.22 -3.65 1.90
N ALA A 38 7.40 -3.10 1.58
CA ALA A 38 8.40 -2.78 2.60
C ALA A 38 7.89 -1.80 3.65
N MET A 39 7.13 -0.78 3.22
CA MET A 39 6.54 0.19 4.14
C MET A 39 5.49 -0.47 5.02
N VAL A 40 4.70 -1.43 4.50
CA VAL A 40 3.76 -2.24 5.28
C VAL A 40 4.49 -3.12 6.28
N GLU A 41 5.51 -3.88 5.87
CA GLU A 41 6.33 -4.69 6.78
C GLU A 41 6.88 -3.84 7.92
N ARG A 42 7.44 -2.68 7.60
CA ARG A 42 7.98 -1.77 8.61
C ARG A 42 6.87 -1.22 9.52
N SER A 43 5.72 -0.85 8.97
CA SER A 43 4.56 -0.38 9.74
C SER A 43 4.08 -1.45 10.72
N VAL A 44 3.98 -2.69 10.24
CA VAL A 44 3.58 -3.87 11.02
C VAL A 44 4.59 -4.13 12.13
N LEU A 45 5.90 -4.13 11.82
CA LEU A 45 6.97 -4.32 12.78
C LEU A 45 6.98 -3.22 13.84
N ASP A 46 6.67 -1.98 13.50
CA ASP A 46 6.67 -0.87 14.45
C ASP A 46 5.36 -0.79 15.27
N SER A 47 4.27 -1.40 14.80
CA SER A 47 2.95 -1.44 15.47
C SER A 47 2.88 -2.41 16.66
N ALA A 48 1.82 -2.31 17.45
CA ALA A 48 1.49 -3.26 18.51
C ALA A 48 0.72 -4.50 18.01
N LEU A 49 0.37 -4.55 16.71
CA LEU A 49 -0.49 -5.58 16.12
C LEU A 49 -0.09 -7.00 16.53
N HIS A 50 1.18 -7.36 16.29
CA HIS A 50 1.69 -8.69 16.59
C HIS A 50 1.55 -9.07 18.06
N LEU A 51 1.92 -8.13 18.95
CA LEU A 51 1.90 -8.35 20.39
C LEU A 51 0.47 -8.50 20.90
N ARG A 52 -0.44 -7.65 20.42
CA ARG A 52 -1.88 -7.71 20.78
C ARG A 52 -2.53 -9.00 20.31
N TRP A 53 -2.21 -9.46 19.11
CA TRP A 53 -2.72 -10.74 18.62
C TRP A 53 -2.19 -11.91 19.43
N MET A 54 -0.90 -11.92 19.74
CA MET A 54 -0.31 -12.96 20.59
C MET A 54 -0.94 -12.95 21.99
N GLU A 55 -1.04 -11.79 22.63
CA GLU A 55 -1.66 -11.64 23.94
C GLU A 55 -3.13 -12.04 23.93
N GLY A 56 -3.91 -11.53 22.98
CA GLY A 56 -5.35 -11.81 22.86
C GLY A 56 -5.70 -13.25 22.49
N SER A 57 -4.74 -14.03 21.98
CA SER A 57 -4.96 -15.42 21.53
C SER A 57 -4.17 -16.46 22.32
N LEU A 58 -3.57 -16.10 23.46
CA LEU A 58 -2.69 -16.98 24.23
C LEU A 58 -1.57 -17.59 23.35
N LEU A 59 -0.93 -16.74 22.55
CA LEU A 59 0.15 -17.06 21.60
C LEU A 59 -0.24 -17.95 20.41
N GLN A 60 -1.54 -18.22 20.21
CA GLN A 60 -1.99 -19.05 19.08
C GLN A 60 -2.01 -18.30 17.75
N ARG A 61 -2.08 -16.97 17.78
CA ARG A 61 -2.12 -16.09 16.60
C ARG A 61 -1.04 -15.01 16.68
N GLY A 62 -0.57 -14.60 15.51
CA GLY A 62 0.46 -13.60 15.29
C GLY A 62 0.71 -13.38 13.80
N LEU A 63 1.64 -12.49 13.45
CA LEU A 63 1.89 -12.10 12.05
C LEU A 63 2.34 -13.25 11.15
N PHE A 64 2.98 -14.27 11.74
CA PHE A 64 3.48 -15.44 11.03
C PHE A 64 2.52 -16.63 11.09
N THR A 65 1.32 -16.44 11.65
CA THR A 65 0.30 -17.50 11.67
C THR A 65 -0.14 -17.79 10.25
N PRO A 66 -0.09 -19.05 9.78
CA PRO A 66 -0.64 -19.43 8.49
C PRO A 66 -2.16 -19.29 8.55
N LEU A 67 -2.71 -18.59 7.56
CA LEU A 67 -4.15 -18.38 7.39
C LEU A 67 -4.55 -18.86 6.00
N ARG A 68 -5.70 -19.51 5.95
CA ARG A 68 -6.22 -20.12 4.73
C ARG A 68 -7.39 -19.34 4.17
N LEU A 69 -7.37 -19.15 2.86
CA LEU A 69 -8.45 -18.55 2.09
C LEU A 69 -9.06 -19.64 1.21
N ASP A 70 -10.34 -19.90 1.43
CA ASP A 70 -11.15 -20.79 0.59
C ASP A 70 -11.68 -20.06 -0.65
N PRO A 71 -11.21 -20.38 -1.88
CA PRO A 71 -11.67 -19.70 -3.08
C PRO A 71 -13.12 -20.02 -3.45
N ALA A 72 -13.69 -21.12 -2.94
CA ALA A 72 -15.08 -21.50 -3.21
C ALA A 72 -16.07 -20.62 -2.44
N ARG A 73 -15.62 -19.95 -1.37
CA ARG A 73 -16.43 -18.97 -0.61
C ARG A 73 -16.40 -17.57 -1.18
N LEU A 74 -15.50 -17.31 -2.14
CA LEU A 74 -15.42 -16.02 -2.83
C LEU A 74 -16.47 -15.95 -3.93
N ASP A 75 -17.07 -14.77 -4.11
CA ASP A 75 -17.82 -14.50 -5.34
C ASP A 75 -16.87 -14.42 -6.55
N ASP A 76 -17.42 -14.65 -7.74
CA ASP A 76 -16.64 -14.78 -8.98
C ASP A 76 -15.77 -13.55 -9.28
N GLU A 77 -16.26 -12.36 -8.97
CA GLU A 77 -15.52 -11.11 -9.22
C GLU A 77 -14.31 -10.99 -8.28
N THR A 78 -14.53 -11.16 -6.96
CA THR A 78 -13.44 -11.14 -5.97
C THR A 78 -12.39 -12.20 -6.27
N ARG A 79 -12.82 -13.42 -6.62
CA ARG A 79 -11.91 -14.51 -6.98
C ARG A 79 -11.08 -14.15 -8.22
N ARG A 80 -11.70 -13.58 -9.25
CA ARG A 80 -11.00 -13.14 -10.47
C ARG A 80 -9.98 -12.04 -10.18
N LEU A 81 -10.36 -11.06 -9.37
CA LEU A 81 -9.47 -9.96 -8.97
C LEU A 81 -8.25 -10.49 -8.20
N LEU A 82 -8.46 -11.38 -7.23
CA LEU A 82 -7.37 -12.01 -6.49
C LEU A 82 -6.46 -12.84 -7.41
N GLN A 83 -7.01 -13.62 -8.35
CA GLN A 83 -6.20 -14.33 -9.34
C GLN A 83 -5.41 -13.40 -10.27
N LEU A 84 -5.89 -12.18 -10.52
CA LEU A 84 -5.13 -11.18 -11.26
C LEU A 84 -4.02 -10.59 -10.39
N ALA A 85 -4.31 -10.24 -9.15
CA ALA A 85 -3.33 -9.74 -8.18
C ALA A 85 -2.20 -10.76 -7.94
N LEU A 86 -2.55 -12.04 -7.74
CA LEU A 86 -1.61 -13.16 -7.59
C LEU A 86 -0.73 -13.40 -8.81
N ARG A 87 -1.15 -12.98 -10.00
CA ARG A 87 -0.30 -13.03 -11.21
C ARG A 87 0.62 -11.81 -11.35
N GLN A 88 0.28 -10.71 -10.68
CA GLN A 88 1.03 -9.45 -10.71
C GLN A 88 1.96 -9.30 -9.51
N VAL A 89 1.74 -10.05 -8.44
CA VAL A 89 2.56 -10.03 -7.24
C VAL A 89 4.00 -10.36 -7.59
N HIS A 90 4.93 -9.48 -7.23
CA HIS A 90 6.34 -9.73 -7.49
C HIS A 90 6.83 -10.89 -6.61
N ALA A 91 7.60 -11.82 -7.17
CA ALA A 91 8.11 -12.98 -6.41
C ALA A 91 8.88 -12.56 -5.14
N ALA A 92 9.59 -11.43 -5.20
CA ALA A 92 10.32 -10.90 -4.05
C ALA A 92 9.44 -10.24 -2.97
N SER A 93 8.12 -10.13 -3.16
CA SER A 93 7.21 -9.58 -2.14
C SER A 93 6.92 -10.57 -1.01
N GLY A 94 7.04 -11.89 -1.23
CA GLY A 94 6.65 -12.90 -0.24
C GLY A 94 5.13 -13.13 -0.15
N ALA A 95 4.35 -12.49 -1.02
CA ALA A 95 2.89 -12.55 -1.06
C ALA A 95 2.35 -13.57 -2.09
N GLU A 96 3.14 -14.58 -2.46
CA GLU A 96 2.72 -15.70 -3.31
C GLU A 96 2.22 -16.85 -2.42
N PRO A 97 0.91 -17.18 -2.45
CA PRO A 97 0.32 -18.20 -1.59
C PRO A 97 0.79 -19.60 -1.95
N LEU A 98 0.88 -20.45 -0.93
CA LEU A 98 0.93 -21.88 -1.13
C LEU A 98 -0.47 -22.39 -1.52
N GLY A 99 -0.51 -23.46 -2.33
CA GLY A 99 -1.77 -24.09 -2.75
C GLY A 99 -2.55 -23.27 -3.79
N GLY A 100 -3.87 -23.47 -3.79
CA GLY A 100 -4.80 -22.86 -4.74
C GLY A 100 -5.37 -23.80 -5.80
N PRO A 101 -6.37 -23.33 -6.57
CA PRO A 101 -7.01 -24.13 -7.61
C PRO A 101 -6.01 -24.71 -8.61
N GLY A 102 -5.88 -26.04 -8.62
CA GLY A 102 -4.97 -26.77 -9.51
C GLY A 102 -3.48 -26.73 -9.12
N ALA A 103 -3.12 -26.15 -7.97
CA ALA A 103 -1.74 -26.11 -7.48
C ALA A 103 -1.27 -27.44 -6.90
N CYS A 104 -2.20 -28.23 -6.34
CA CYS A 104 -1.91 -29.53 -5.79
C CYS A 104 -1.68 -30.54 -6.91
N PRO A 105 -0.46 -31.11 -7.02
CA PRO A 105 -0.19 -32.05 -8.10
C PRO A 105 -0.93 -33.36 -7.85
N GLY A 106 -1.30 -34.05 -8.93
CA GLY A 106 -2.03 -35.32 -8.85
C GLY A 106 -1.29 -36.38 -8.03
N ALA A 107 -1.98 -37.46 -7.66
CA ALA A 107 -1.45 -38.52 -6.79
C ALA A 107 -0.14 -39.16 -7.28
N SER A 108 0.16 -39.05 -8.58
CA SER A 108 1.40 -39.53 -9.21
C SER A 108 2.63 -38.66 -8.98
N ALA A 109 2.49 -37.45 -8.44
CA ALA A 109 3.61 -36.55 -8.27
C ALA A 109 4.55 -36.94 -7.10
N PRO A 110 5.85 -36.61 -7.19
CA PRO A 110 6.80 -36.89 -6.12
C PRO A 110 6.32 -36.39 -4.75
N PRO A 111 6.59 -37.13 -3.66
CA PRO A 111 6.19 -36.72 -2.30
C PRO A 111 6.65 -35.29 -1.93
N ALA A 112 7.84 -34.87 -2.37
CA ALA A 112 8.36 -33.54 -2.13
C ALA A 112 7.51 -32.42 -2.78
N THR A 113 6.90 -32.70 -3.95
CA THR A 113 6.01 -31.76 -4.64
C THR A 113 4.63 -31.74 -3.97
N ARG A 114 4.14 -32.90 -3.52
CA ARG A 114 2.90 -33.01 -2.74
C ARG A 114 3.00 -32.37 -1.36
N ALA A 115 4.18 -32.33 -0.75
CA ALA A 115 4.40 -31.68 0.54
C ALA A 115 4.21 -30.15 0.52
N ARG A 116 4.17 -29.53 -0.66
CA ARG A 116 3.86 -28.09 -0.85
C ARG A 116 2.39 -27.81 -1.15
N CYS A 117 1.58 -28.86 -1.30
CA CYS A 117 0.14 -28.74 -1.49
C CYS A 117 -0.51 -28.38 -0.15
N VAL A 118 -1.23 -27.27 -0.14
CA VAL A 118 -2.20 -26.94 0.91
C VAL A 118 -3.46 -27.74 0.61
N GLU A 119 -4.14 -28.25 1.64
CA GLU A 119 -5.36 -29.04 1.55
C GLU A 119 -6.34 -28.56 0.45
N GLY A 120 -6.50 -29.36 -0.61
CA GLY A 120 -7.45 -29.10 -1.70
C GLY A 120 -7.08 -27.89 -2.55
N ASP A 121 -8.06 -27.01 -2.78
CA ASP A 121 -7.91 -25.78 -3.57
C ASP A 121 -7.67 -24.54 -2.69
N LEU A 122 -7.36 -24.71 -1.41
CA LEU A 122 -7.14 -23.59 -0.47
C LEU A 122 -5.84 -22.84 -0.80
N TRP A 123 -5.89 -21.51 -0.68
CA TRP A 123 -4.69 -20.67 -0.64
C TRP A 123 -4.23 -20.46 0.79
N GLU A 124 -2.92 -20.57 1.06
CA GLU A 124 -2.34 -20.32 2.39
C GLU A 124 -1.18 -19.32 2.32
N LEU A 125 -1.22 -18.32 3.19
CA LEU A 125 -0.12 -17.38 3.48
C LEU A 125 -0.07 -17.10 4.98
N THR A 126 1.04 -16.52 5.43
CA THR A 126 1.09 -15.89 6.75
C THR A 126 0.17 -14.66 6.80
N ALA A 127 -0.23 -14.22 7.99
CA ALA A 127 -1.02 -13.01 8.14
C ALA A 127 -0.33 -11.77 7.54
N VAL A 128 1.00 -11.64 7.69
CA VAL A 128 1.76 -10.58 7.03
C VAL A 128 1.77 -10.74 5.51
N GLY A 129 1.89 -11.96 4.97
CA GLY A 129 1.79 -12.20 3.53
C GLY A 129 0.43 -11.80 2.93
N TRP A 130 -0.67 -12.01 3.67
CA TRP A 130 -1.99 -11.52 3.25
C TRP A 130 -2.12 -9.99 3.30
N LEU A 131 -1.49 -9.31 4.27
CA LEU A 131 -1.39 -7.85 4.30
C LEU A 131 -0.62 -7.33 3.08
N GLU A 132 0.52 -7.95 2.77
CA GLU A 132 1.35 -7.61 1.61
C GLU A 132 0.59 -7.83 0.29
N LEU A 133 -0.16 -8.94 0.14
CA LEU A 133 -1.01 -9.16 -1.03
C LEU A 133 -2.12 -8.10 -1.15
N GLY A 134 -2.67 -7.63 -0.02
CA GLY A 134 -3.67 -6.56 -0.01
C GLY A 134 -3.16 -5.26 -0.65
N VAL A 135 -1.88 -4.94 -0.47
CA VAL A 135 -1.23 -3.80 -1.14
C VAL A 135 -1.28 -3.93 -2.65
N VAL A 136 -1.08 -5.15 -3.16
CA VAL A 136 -1.11 -5.44 -4.61
C VAL A 136 -2.54 -5.41 -5.13
N VAL A 137 -3.49 -6.01 -4.38
CA VAL A 137 -4.92 -6.05 -4.75
C VAL A 137 -5.47 -4.65 -5.02
N GLU A 138 -5.05 -3.65 -4.23
CA GLU A 138 -5.51 -2.27 -4.41
C GLU A 138 -5.03 -1.65 -5.74
N THR A 139 -3.97 -2.18 -6.33
CA THR A 139 -3.49 -1.73 -7.65
C THR A 139 -4.14 -2.48 -8.83
N VAL A 140 -5.02 -3.45 -8.54
CA VAL A 140 -5.58 -4.38 -9.53
C VAL A 140 -7.12 -4.32 -9.57
N PRO A 141 -7.72 -3.87 -10.68
CA PRO A 141 -7.08 -3.34 -11.88
C PRO A 141 -6.59 -1.89 -11.65
N ARG A 142 -5.66 -1.40 -12.49
CA ARG A 142 -4.99 -0.09 -12.31
C ARG A 142 -5.93 1.11 -12.16
N GLN A 143 -7.17 1.03 -12.64
CA GLN A 143 -8.17 2.09 -12.49
C GLN A 143 -8.48 2.39 -11.01
N ARG A 144 -8.20 1.45 -10.11
CA ARG A 144 -8.36 1.66 -8.67
C ARG A 144 -7.48 2.81 -8.15
N LEU A 145 -6.26 2.97 -8.67
CA LEU A 145 -5.34 4.05 -8.30
C LEU A 145 -5.94 5.46 -8.44
N LEU A 146 -6.97 5.62 -9.26
CA LEU A 146 -7.64 6.91 -9.46
C LEU A 146 -8.35 7.44 -8.21
N HIS A 147 -8.71 6.58 -7.25
CA HIS A 147 -9.28 7.06 -5.99
C HIS A 147 -8.21 7.35 -4.92
N HIS A 148 -6.92 7.20 -5.21
CA HIS A 148 -5.85 7.45 -4.25
C HIS A 148 -5.52 8.94 -4.11
N PHE A 149 -6.23 9.81 -4.82
CA PHE A 149 -6.00 11.25 -4.82
C PHE A 149 -7.00 11.96 -3.90
N VAL A 150 -6.57 13.07 -3.32
CA VAL A 150 -7.45 14.04 -2.66
C VAL A 150 -7.62 15.28 -3.53
N ASP A 151 -8.64 16.08 -3.23
CA ASP A 151 -8.78 17.39 -3.88
C ASP A 151 -7.74 18.37 -3.35
N ARG A 152 -7.13 19.13 -4.26
CA ARG A 152 -6.10 20.12 -3.91
C ARG A 152 -6.63 21.23 -3.01
N ALA A 153 -7.79 21.78 -3.37
CA ALA A 153 -8.37 22.95 -2.72
C ALA A 153 -9.17 22.56 -1.48
N HIS A 154 -9.80 21.38 -1.51
CA HIS A 154 -10.67 20.89 -0.46
C HIS A 154 -10.32 19.43 -0.11
N PRO A 155 -9.22 19.15 0.61
CA PRO A 155 -8.76 17.79 0.86
C PRO A 155 -9.80 16.83 1.46
N ALA A 156 -10.81 17.34 2.16
CA ALA A 156 -11.92 16.58 2.74
C ALA A 156 -13.08 16.29 1.76
N SER A 157 -13.01 16.79 0.53
CA SER A 157 -14.04 16.61 -0.50
C SER A 157 -14.15 15.15 -0.91
N ASP A 158 -15.37 14.71 -1.22
CA ASP A 158 -15.65 13.36 -1.73
C ASP A 158 -15.13 13.12 -3.16
N ARG A 159 -14.75 14.20 -3.83
CA ARG A 159 -14.21 14.19 -5.20
C ARG A 159 -12.95 15.01 -5.27
N TRP A 160 -12.02 14.57 -6.10
CA TRP A 160 -10.88 15.37 -6.52
C TRP A 160 -11.06 15.81 -7.98
N VAL A 161 -10.47 16.95 -8.33
CA VAL A 161 -10.37 17.45 -9.70
C VAL A 161 -8.92 17.85 -9.98
N ASP A 162 -8.43 17.47 -11.15
CA ASP A 162 -7.16 17.98 -11.70
C ASP A 162 -7.47 19.07 -12.72
N ASP A 163 -7.23 20.32 -12.33
CA ASP A 163 -7.45 21.50 -13.15
C ASP A 163 -6.19 21.96 -13.91
N ASP A 164 -5.07 21.24 -13.79
CA ASP A 164 -3.80 21.66 -14.39
C ASP A 164 -3.73 21.36 -15.90
N LEU A 165 -4.48 20.36 -16.36
CA LEU A 165 -4.61 20.00 -17.77
C LEU A 165 -6.08 19.98 -18.23
N PRO A 166 -6.38 20.43 -19.46
CA PRO A 166 -7.72 20.30 -20.01
C PRO A 166 -8.15 18.82 -20.01
N ARG A 167 -9.41 18.54 -19.62
CA ARG A 167 -9.95 17.17 -19.53
C ARG A 167 -9.76 16.34 -20.81
N ALA A 168 -9.81 16.98 -21.98
CA ALA A 168 -9.55 16.33 -23.26
C ALA A 168 -8.13 15.77 -23.37
N VAL A 169 -7.13 16.49 -22.84
CA VAL A 169 -5.72 16.06 -22.79
C VAL A 169 -5.56 14.90 -21.80
N LEU A 170 -6.19 15.00 -20.63
CA LEU A 170 -6.17 13.93 -19.62
C LEU A 170 -6.81 12.64 -20.13
N ARG A 171 -7.92 12.72 -20.86
CA ARG A 171 -8.53 11.57 -21.56
C ARG A 171 -7.59 10.96 -22.60
N GLY A 172 -6.89 11.81 -23.35
CA GLY A 172 -5.88 11.37 -24.33
C GLY A 172 -4.77 10.57 -23.67
N LYS A 173 -4.12 11.17 -22.66
CA LYS A 173 -3.05 10.55 -21.87
C LYS A 173 -3.46 9.27 -21.16
N GLY A 174 -4.62 9.26 -20.50
CA GLY A 174 -5.12 8.08 -19.80
C GLY A 174 -5.34 6.88 -20.71
N ALA A 175 -5.59 7.12 -22.00
CA ALA A 175 -5.82 6.06 -22.94
C ALA A 175 -4.64 5.78 -23.89
N GLU A 176 -3.57 6.58 -23.84
CA GLU A 176 -2.22 6.16 -24.20
C GLU A 176 -1.61 5.24 -23.13
N ALA A 177 -1.93 5.48 -21.86
CA ALA A 177 -1.47 4.68 -20.71
C ALA A 177 -2.22 3.34 -20.54
N GLY A 178 -2.79 2.78 -21.61
CA GLY A 178 -3.45 1.46 -21.60
C GLY A 178 -4.93 1.47 -21.20
N GLY A 179 -5.59 2.63 -21.16
CA GLY A 179 -7.05 2.70 -21.00
C GLY A 179 -7.77 1.90 -22.10
N SER A 180 -8.73 1.04 -21.71
CA SER A 180 -9.40 0.16 -22.68
C SER A 180 -10.16 0.95 -23.74
N LEU A 181 -10.14 0.47 -24.99
CA LEU A 181 -10.94 1.04 -26.08
C LEU A 181 -12.44 1.05 -25.73
N ALA A 182 -12.89 0.05 -24.96
CA ALA A 182 -14.25 0.01 -24.43
C ALA A 182 -14.54 1.21 -23.51
N ALA A 183 -13.63 1.56 -22.59
CA ALA A 183 -13.80 2.72 -21.71
C ALA A 183 -13.85 4.05 -22.49
N ARG A 184 -13.07 4.16 -23.57
CA ARG A 184 -13.17 5.29 -24.53
C ARG A 184 -14.55 5.34 -25.19
N ALA A 185 -15.07 4.19 -25.65
CA ALA A 185 -16.34 4.11 -26.38
C ALA A 185 -17.56 4.37 -25.48
N THR A 186 -17.51 3.96 -24.20
CA THR A 186 -18.61 4.14 -23.24
C THR A 186 -18.59 5.48 -22.52
N GLY A 187 -17.60 6.35 -22.79
CA GLY A 187 -17.43 7.60 -22.06
C GLY A 187 -17.07 7.40 -20.58
N SER A 188 -16.67 6.19 -20.18
CA SER A 188 -16.15 5.90 -18.83
C SER A 188 -14.64 6.11 -18.73
N ALA A 189 -14.04 6.68 -19.77
CA ALA A 189 -12.65 7.08 -19.77
C ALA A 189 -12.39 8.16 -18.72
N PHE A 190 -11.20 8.12 -18.14
CA PHE A 190 -10.70 9.06 -17.15
C PHE A 190 -10.93 10.53 -17.58
N GLU A 191 -11.65 11.31 -16.77
CA GLU A 191 -12.04 12.69 -17.10
C GLU A 191 -11.23 13.78 -16.36
N GLY A 192 -10.17 13.41 -15.64
CA GLY A 192 -9.45 14.36 -14.78
C GLY A 192 -10.20 14.71 -13.50
N SER A 193 -11.17 13.87 -13.10
CA SER A 193 -11.78 13.92 -11.77
C SER A 193 -12.18 12.52 -11.36
N GLY A 194 -12.36 12.30 -10.06
CA GLY A 194 -12.73 11.01 -9.52
C GLY A 194 -13.26 11.10 -8.11
N ARG A 195 -13.63 9.95 -7.56
CA ARG A 195 -13.85 9.80 -6.12
C ARG A 195 -12.52 10.01 -5.41
N SER A 196 -12.52 10.73 -4.30
CA SER A 196 -11.32 10.93 -3.49
C SER A 196 -11.01 9.75 -2.58
N ALA A 197 -9.76 9.72 -2.10
CA ALA A 197 -9.34 8.78 -1.07
C ALA A 197 -10.19 8.94 0.19
N ILE A 198 -10.64 10.17 0.49
CA ILE A 198 -11.52 10.46 1.63
C ILE A 198 -12.89 9.83 1.45
N ALA A 199 -13.52 9.97 0.28
CA ALA A 199 -14.80 9.31 0.01
C ALA A 199 -14.69 7.79 -0.03
N TRP A 200 -13.55 7.26 -0.50
CA TRP A 200 -13.31 5.81 -0.52
C TRP A 200 -13.28 5.21 0.90
N LEU A 201 -12.82 5.95 1.92
CA LEU A 201 -12.84 5.47 3.30
C LEU A 201 -14.24 5.05 3.79
N ASP A 202 -15.29 5.64 3.22
CA ASP A 202 -16.68 5.40 3.60
C ASP A 202 -17.46 4.61 2.52
N ASP A 203 -16.78 4.14 1.47
CA ASP A 203 -17.45 3.45 0.37
C ASP A 203 -17.81 2.01 0.74
N ALA A 204 -19.05 1.80 1.18
CA ALA A 204 -19.56 0.48 1.51
C ALA A 204 -19.68 -0.47 0.31
N SER A 205 -19.65 0.06 -0.93
CA SER A 205 -19.74 -0.72 -2.17
C SER A 205 -18.39 -1.25 -2.65
N ASP A 206 -17.28 -0.62 -2.24
CA ASP A 206 -15.95 -1.14 -2.54
C ASP A 206 -15.61 -2.29 -1.58
N ARG A 207 -15.11 -3.38 -2.16
CA ARG A 207 -14.86 -4.65 -1.48
C ARG A 207 -13.60 -4.61 -0.61
N TRP A 208 -12.74 -3.61 -0.80
CA TRP A 208 -11.46 -3.46 -0.12
C TRP A 208 -11.42 -2.22 0.80
N ALA A 209 -12.46 -1.37 0.75
CA ALA A 209 -12.60 -0.20 1.59
C ALA A 209 -12.83 -0.54 3.09
N PRO A 210 -12.62 0.42 4.01
CA PRO A 210 -12.77 0.21 5.46
C PRO A 210 -14.11 -0.38 5.92
N PRO A 211 -15.28 -0.09 5.30
CA PRO A 211 -16.52 -0.77 5.67
C PRO A 211 -16.47 -2.29 5.41
N ALA A 212 -15.84 -2.72 4.32
CA ALA A 212 -15.64 -4.15 4.03
C ALA A 212 -14.67 -4.79 5.03
N LEU A 213 -13.57 -4.11 5.36
CA LEU A 213 -12.66 -4.50 6.44
C LEU A 213 -13.41 -4.76 7.75
N ALA A 214 -14.22 -3.80 8.20
CA ALA A 214 -14.95 -3.91 9.45
C ALA A 214 -15.95 -5.08 9.44
N ARG A 215 -16.63 -5.33 8.32
CA ARG A 215 -17.51 -6.51 8.16
C ARG A 215 -16.72 -7.82 8.24
N HIS A 216 -15.58 -7.91 7.57
CA HIS A 216 -14.76 -9.11 7.56
C HIS A 216 -14.13 -9.39 8.94
N LEU A 217 -13.67 -8.36 9.65
CA LEU A 217 -13.19 -8.51 11.03
C LEU A 217 -14.30 -9.04 11.96
N ARG A 218 -15.53 -8.50 11.88
CA ARG A 218 -16.69 -9.01 12.63
C ARG A 218 -16.94 -10.49 12.37
N ARG A 219 -16.99 -10.89 11.10
CA ARG A 219 -17.20 -12.31 10.74
C ARG A 219 -16.04 -13.19 11.16
N ALA A 220 -14.80 -12.71 11.05
CA ALA A 220 -13.61 -13.42 11.49
C ALA A 220 -13.64 -13.75 12.99
N SER A 221 -14.28 -12.89 13.80
CA SER A 221 -14.40 -13.11 15.23
C SER A 221 -15.63 -13.88 15.67
N LEU A 222 -16.75 -13.67 14.99
CA LEU A 222 -18.04 -14.24 15.42
C LEU A 222 -18.39 -15.56 14.74
N ALA A 223 -17.70 -15.95 13.66
CA ALA A 223 -18.02 -17.19 12.95
C ALA A 223 -17.76 -18.43 13.81
N ALA A 224 -18.72 -19.35 13.76
CA ALA A 224 -18.68 -20.59 14.53
C ALA A 224 -17.53 -21.49 14.08
N ASP A 225 -17.32 -21.63 12.79
CA ASP A 225 -16.33 -22.53 12.20
C ASP A 225 -14.95 -21.88 12.05
N ARG A 226 -13.88 -22.64 12.33
CA ARG A 226 -12.50 -22.12 12.23
C ARG A 226 -12.13 -21.75 10.79
N ALA A 227 -12.50 -22.56 9.81
CA ALA A 227 -12.17 -22.26 8.42
C ALA A 227 -12.90 -21.00 7.92
N GLU A 228 -14.13 -20.76 8.40
CA GLU A 228 -14.84 -19.50 8.16
C GLU A 228 -14.15 -18.30 8.81
N ARG A 229 -13.70 -18.44 10.06
CA ARG A 229 -12.93 -17.39 10.76
C ARG A 229 -11.65 -17.05 10.01
N ASP A 230 -10.87 -18.05 9.62
CA ASP A 230 -9.61 -17.86 8.90
C ASP A 230 -9.85 -17.22 7.53
N HIS A 231 -10.85 -17.69 6.77
CA HIS A 231 -11.23 -17.09 5.49
C HIS A 231 -11.56 -15.59 5.63
N HIS A 232 -12.37 -15.22 6.62
CA HIS A 232 -12.73 -13.82 6.83
C HIS A 232 -11.59 -12.99 7.42
N LEU A 233 -10.70 -13.57 8.22
CA LEU A 233 -9.50 -12.89 8.68
C LEU A 233 -8.57 -12.59 7.50
N VAL A 234 -8.40 -13.51 6.56
CA VAL A 234 -7.66 -13.24 5.31
C VAL A 234 -8.29 -12.07 4.54
N MET A 235 -9.61 -12.08 4.34
CA MET A 235 -10.29 -10.98 3.64
C MET A 235 -10.12 -9.63 4.36
N ALA A 236 -10.14 -9.61 5.70
CA ALA A 236 -9.84 -8.41 6.48
C ALA A 236 -8.38 -7.96 6.31
N LEU A 237 -7.41 -8.88 6.26
CA LEU A 237 -6.00 -8.54 6.04
C LEU A 237 -5.77 -7.98 4.63
N LEU A 238 -6.43 -8.52 3.62
CA LEU A 238 -6.41 -7.96 2.26
C LEU A 238 -6.95 -6.51 2.25
N CYS A 239 -8.09 -6.25 2.89
CA CYS A 239 -8.64 -4.89 3.02
C CYS A 239 -7.70 -3.96 3.82
N THR A 240 -7.04 -4.49 4.85
CA THR A 240 -6.05 -3.72 5.63
C THR A 240 -4.85 -3.35 4.77
N GLY A 241 -4.32 -4.28 3.98
CA GLY A 241 -3.24 -4.02 3.02
C GLY A 241 -3.62 -3.00 1.95
N ALA A 242 -4.85 -3.07 1.46
CA ALA A 242 -5.40 -2.10 0.51
C ALA A 242 -5.49 -0.68 1.11
N LEU A 243 -6.06 -0.55 2.30
CA LEU A 243 -6.08 0.72 3.05
C LEU A 243 -4.67 1.24 3.32
N MET A 244 -3.73 0.37 3.66
CA MET A 244 -2.34 0.71 3.83
C MET A 244 -1.71 1.29 2.56
N HIS A 245 -2.00 0.70 1.40
CA HIS A 245 -1.55 1.23 0.11
C HIS A 245 -2.05 2.66 -0.10
N VAL A 246 -3.36 2.90 0.03
CA VAL A 246 -3.95 4.23 -0.17
C VAL A 246 -3.32 5.26 0.77
N VAL A 247 -3.12 4.92 2.04
CA VAL A 247 -2.49 5.80 3.03
C VAL A 247 -1.04 6.11 2.63
N GLN A 248 -0.28 5.12 2.19
CA GLN A 248 1.11 5.32 1.77
C GLN A 248 1.20 6.17 0.50
N ASP A 249 0.27 6.01 -0.45
CA ASP A 249 0.17 6.90 -1.60
C ASP A 249 -0.11 8.35 -1.19
N LEU A 250 -0.89 8.60 -0.15
CA LEU A 250 -1.12 9.95 0.37
C LEU A 250 0.13 10.58 1.04
N SER A 251 1.22 9.83 1.20
CA SER A 251 2.54 10.39 1.52
C SER A 251 3.31 10.89 0.30
N VAL A 252 2.83 10.62 -0.91
CA VAL A 252 3.39 11.11 -2.17
C VAL A 252 2.73 12.45 -2.54
N PRO A 253 3.49 13.52 -2.89
CA PRO A 253 2.93 14.84 -3.08
C PRO A 253 1.88 14.90 -4.20
N ALA A 254 2.01 14.09 -5.25
CA ALA A 254 1.03 14.06 -6.34
C ALA A 254 -0.36 13.63 -5.85
N HIS A 255 -0.44 12.53 -5.10
CA HIS A 255 -1.67 12.02 -4.50
C HIS A 255 -2.27 13.00 -3.49
N ALA A 256 -1.44 13.54 -2.59
CA ALA A 256 -1.84 14.50 -1.56
C ALA A 256 -2.31 15.86 -2.12
N ARG A 257 -1.98 16.18 -3.39
CA ARG A 257 -2.32 17.46 -4.04
C ARG A 257 -3.29 17.30 -5.22
N GLY A 258 -3.83 16.11 -5.45
CA GLY A 258 -4.71 15.85 -6.59
C GLY A 258 -4.05 16.04 -7.96
N ASP A 259 -2.73 15.93 -8.05
CA ASP A 259 -1.96 16.07 -9.30
C ASP A 259 -1.94 14.72 -10.04
N VAL A 260 -3.06 14.37 -10.65
CA VAL A 260 -3.16 13.14 -11.45
C VAL A 260 -2.40 13.27 -12.77
N SER A 261 -2.22 14.48 -13.27
CA SER A 261 -1.41 14.80 -14.45
C SER A 261 0.01 14.24 -14.32
N ALA A 262 0.59 14.29 -13.12
CA ALA A 262 1.89 13.69 -12.84
C ALA A 262 1.94 12.17 -13.05
N MET A 263 0.82 11.46 -12.86
CA MET A 263 0.74 10.00 -13.09
C MET A 263 0.95 9.62 -14.56
N PHE A 264 0.77 10.57 -15.48
CA PHE A 264 0.94 10.38 -16.91
C PHE A 264 2.25 10.96 -17.46
N LEU A 265 3.23 11.23 -16.60
CA LEU A 265 4.55 11.67 -17.05
C LEU A 265 5.35 10.48 -17.60
N PRO A 266 6.18 10.71 -18.64
CA PRO A 266 7.06 9.66 -19.15
C PRO A 266 8.06 9.24 -18.07
N LEU A 267 8.19 7.93 -17.84
CA LEU A 267 9.29 7.38 -17.03
C LEU A 267 10.51 7.03 -17.91
N SER A 268 10.27 6.73 -19.18
CA SER A 268 11.29 6.52 -20.20
C SER A 268 10.82 7.01 -21.58
N ASP A 269 11.66 6.82 -22.60
CA ASP A 269 11.33 7.11 -24.00
C ASP A 269 10.39 6.05 -24.62
N ILE A 270 10.09 4.97 -23.89
CA ILE A 270 9.21 3.89 -24.37
C ILE A 270 7.75 4.40 -24.38
N PRO A 271 7.05 4.35 -25.53
CA PRO A 271 5.65 4.76 -25.59
C PRO A 271 4.77 3.97 -24.61
N GLY A 272 3.98 4.70 -23.81
CA GLY A 272 3.10 4.11 -22.80
C GLY A 272 3.77 3.86 -21.45
N ASP A 273 5.10 3.99 -21.36
CA ASP A 273 5.82 3.96 -20.09
C ASP A 273 5.61 5.28 -19.33
N ARG A 274 4.58 5.30 -18.49
CA ARG A 274 4.12 6.47 -17.76
C ARG A 274 3.99 6.12 -16.28
N GLY A 275 4.17 7.12 -15.43
CA GLY A 275 3.96 6.98 -14.00
C GLY A 275 4.46 8.16 -13.21
N LEU A 276 4.45 8.02 -11.88
CA LEU A 276 4.97 9.02 -10.95
C LEU A 276 6.48 8.85 -10.81
N PRO A 277 7.31 9.82 -11.27
CA PRO A 277 8.76 9.66 -11.22
C PRO A 277 9.33 9.45 -9.82
N LEU A 278 8.71 10.05 -8.79
CA LEU A 278 9.08 9.85 -7.39
C LEU A 278 8.91 8.38 -6.96
N GLN A 279 7.76 7.77 -7.28
CA GLN A 279 7.49 6.37 -6.92
C GLN A 279 8.40 5.42 -7.69
N GLU A 280 8.65 5.70 -8.97
CA GLU A 280 9.56 4.89 -9.78
C GLU A 280 11.00 4.95 -9.26
N LEU A 281 11.47 6.15 -8.89
CA LEU A 281 12.78 6.28 -8.25
C LEU A 281 12.82 5.59 -6.88
N ALA A 282 11.73 5.60 -6.10
CA ALA A 282 11.64 4.91 -4.82
C ALA A 282 11.71 3.39 -4.99
N ARG A 283 11.03 2.86 -6.02
CA ARG A 283 11.06 1.45 -6.40
C ARG A 283 12.49 1.02 -6.76
N ASP A 284 13.14 1.78 -7.63
CA ASP A 284 14.50 1.49 -8.10
C ASP A 284 15.56 1.62 -6.99
N ALA A 285 15.49 2.70 -6.20
CA ALA A 285 16.52 3.01 -5.21
C ALA A 285 16.38 2.23 -3.90
N LEU A 286 15.17 1.85 -3.49
CA LEU A 286 14.90 1.31 -2.15
C LEU A 286 14.35 -0.11 -2.20
N GLY A 287 13.46 -0.41 -3.16
CA GLY A 287 12.78 -1.71 -3.27
C GLY A 287 12.24 -2.20 -1.93
N ARG A 288 12.44 -3.49 -1.63
CA ARG A 288 11.95 -4.13 -0.39
C ARG A 288 12.81 -3.82 0.86
N GLY A 289 14.12 -3.62 0.70
CA GLY A 289 15.07 -3.65 1.83
C GLY A 289 15.75 -2.32 2.16
N GLY A 290 15.61 -1.31 1.30
CA GLY A 290 16.38 -0.08 1.36
C GLY A 290 15.68 1.10 2.03
N LEU A 291 14.57 0.89 2.76
CA LEU A 291 13.81 2.01 3.31
C LEU A 291 14.68 2.87 4.24
N PRO A 292 14.60 4.22 4.13
CA PRO A 292 15.27 5.10 5.06
C PRO A 292 14.77 4.85 6.49
N THR A 293 15.68 4.90 7.46
CA THR A 293 15.33 4.84 8.87
C THR A 293 14.30 5.92 9.19
N PRO A 294 13.23 5.60 9.94
CA PRO A 294 12.23 6.60 10.28
C PRO A 294 12.85 7.84 10.93
N VAL A 295 12.65 9.01 10.31
CA VAL A 295 12.95 10.31 10.93
C VAL A 295 11.69 10.73 11.68
N ARG A 296 11.81 11.09 12.96
CA ARG A 296 10.66 11.49 13.78
C ARG A 296 9.99 12.71 13.16
N LEU A 297 8.68 12.63 12.98
CA LEU A 297 7.89 13.62 12.23
C LEU A 297 7.31 14.71 13.11
N SER A 298 7.17 14.40 14.40
CA SER A 298 6.61 15.30 15.39
C SER A 298 7.68 15.69 16.41
N PRO A 299 7.72 16.96 16.86
CA PRO A 299 8.53 17.37 18.01
C PRO A 299 8.02 16.80 19.35
N ARG A 300 7.14 15.78 19.31
CA ARG A 300 6.68 15.08 20.51
C ARG A 300 7.89 14.62 21.34
N PRO A 301 7.89 14.88 22.65
CA PRO A 301 8.97 14.46 23.52
C PRO A 301 9.21 12.96 23.37
N ASP A 302 10.48 12.55 23.51
CA ASP A 302 10.95 11.21 23.13
C ASP A 302 10.24 10.03 23.81
N ALA A 303 9.39 10.30 24.80
CA ALA A 303 8.62 9.35 25.58
C ALA A 303 7.29 8.88 24.94
N GLU A 304 6.80 9.47 23.85
CA GLU A 304 5.39 9.27 23.41
C GLU A 304 5.14 8.76 21.98
N VAL A 305 6.15 8.27 21.24
CA VAL A 305 5.85 7.31 20.14
C VAL A 305 5.64 5.93 20.77
N SER A 306 4.60 5.84 21.60
CA SER A 306 4.22 4.61 22.25
C SER A 306 3.61 3.71 21.17
N ARG A 307 4.32 2.64 20.82
CA ARG A 307 3.76 1.51 20.09
C ARG A 307 2.41 1.16 20.72
N GLY A 308 1.35 1.07 19.91
CA GLY A 308 -0.01 0.80 20.38
C GLY A 308 -0.90 2.04 20.57
N VAL A 309 -0.39 3.26 20.52
CA VAL A 309 -1.23 4.47 20.64
C VAL A 309 -1.38 5.13 19.28
N PRO A 310 -2.57 5.12 18.65
CA PRO A 310 -2.75 5.76 17.35
C PRO A 310 -2.55 7.29 17.45
N LEU A 311 -2.00 7.88 16.40
CA LEU A 311 -1.76 9.31 16.21
C LEU A 311 -3.06 10.13 16.16
N ALA A 312 -4.15 9.51 15.67
CA ALA A 312 -5.49 10.08 15.64
C ALA A 312 -6.53 8.99 15.99
N PRO A 313 -7.67 9.34 16.61
CA PRO A 313 -8.70 8.37 16.98
C PRO A 313 -9.57 7.91 15.79
N THR A 314 -9.46 8.51 14.61
CA THR A 314 -10.27 8.18 13.43
C THR A 314 -9.43 7.99 12.17
N LEU A 315 -9.94 7.25 11.17
CA LEU A 315 -9.26 7.12 9.86
C LEU A 315 -9.12 8.47 9.16
N ARG A 316 -10.18 9.28 9.16
CA ARG A 316 -10.15 10.63 8.59
C ARG A 316 -9.14 11.53 9.32
N GLY A 317 -9.06 11.45 10.64
CA GLY A 317 -8.06 12.16 11.44
C GLY A 317 -6.61 11.76 11.11
N HIS A 318 -6.35 10.50 10.75
CA HIS A 318 -5.03 10.07 10.28
C HIS A 318 -4.61 10.78 8.99
N LEU A 319 -5.56 11.00 8.07
CA LEU A 319 -5.31 11.62 6.78
C LEU A 319 -5.33 13.15 6.84
N LEU A 320 -6.35 13.73 7.47
CA LEU A 320 -6.66 15.16 7.45
C LEU A 320 -6.19 15.92 8.70
N GLY A 321 -5.79 15.20 9.75
CA GLY A 321 -5.34 15.75 11.02
C GLY A 321 -6.44 15.77 12.08
N GLU A 322 -6.01 15.75 13.33
CA GLU A 322 -6.86 15.85 14.52
C GLU A 322 -6.04 16.32 15.72
N GLY A 323 -6.53 17.32 16.45
CA GLY A 323 -5.77 17.96 17.54
C GLY A 323 -4.43 18.51 17.06
N ASP A 324 -3.33 18.11 17.71
CA ASP A 324 -1.96 18.53 17.38
C ASP A 324 -1.34 17.73 16.22
N TYR A 325 -2.00 16.67 15.75
CA TYR A 325 -1.53 15.90 14.61
C TYR A 325 -2.05 16.53 13.31
N LEU A 326 -1.13 17.01 12.45
CA LEU A 326 -1.47 17.74 11.22
C LEU A 326 -2.17 16.89 10.14
N GLY A 327 -2.09 15.56 10.22
CA GLY A 327 -2.57 14.67 9.16
C GLY A 327 -1.53 14.41 8.08
N LEU A 328 -1.58 13.24 7.47
CA LEU A 328 -0.66 12.85 6.42
C LEU A 328 -0.80 13.70 5.15
N VAL A 329 -2.05 14.02 4.77
CA VAL A 329 -2.34 14.77 3.55
C VAL A 329 -1.88 16.23 3.67
N PRO A 330 -2.29 17.03 4.68
CA PRO A 330 -1.81 18.41 4.79
C PRO A 330 -0.30 18.48 5.02
N SER A 331 0.28 17.55 5.79
CA SER A 331 1.74 17.52 6.03
C SER A 331 2.55 17.16 4.78
N THR A 332 1.98 16.42 3.84
CA THR A 332 2.61 16.13 2.54
C THR A 332 2.38 17.29 1.57
N ALA A 333 1.13 17.69 1.38
CA ALA A 333 0.74 18.72 0.42
C ALA A 333 1.32 20.09 0.75
N ARG A 334 1.47 20.48 2.03
CA ARG A 334 1.98 21.82 2.38
C ARG A 334 3.49 21.94 2.24
N PHE A 335 4.25 20.85 2.38
CA PHE A 335 5.71 20.93 2.53
C PHE A 335 6.49 20.45 1.29
N PHE A 336 5.80 19.88 0.31
CA PHE A 336 6.41 19.28 -0.86
C PHE A 336 5.68 19.66 -2.14
N PHE A 337 6.46 19.89 -3.19
CA PHE A 337 5.94 20.04 -4.54
C PHE A 337 5.72 18.67 -5.18
N SER A 338 4.61 18.54 -5.91
CA SER A 338 4.42 17.66 -7.06
C SER A 338 4.71 18.41 -8.37
N GLU A 339 4.69 17.73 -9.51
CA GLU A 339 5.13 18.29 -10.79
C GLU A 339 4.29 19.45 -11.29
N SER A 340 2.97 19.37 -11.15
CA SER A 340 2.09 20.46 -11.56
C SER A 340 1.99 21.58 -10.52
N SER A 341 2.45 21.34 -9.29
CA SER A 341 2.37 22.32 -8.20
C SER A 341 3.55 23.29 -8.14
N LEU A 342 4.53 23.11 -9.03
CA LEU A 342 5.67 24.01 -9.15
C LEU A 342 5.22 25.40 -9.60
N PRO A 343 5.77 26.48 -9.01
CA PRO A 343 5.55 27.84 -9.51
C PRO A 343 5.88 27.96 -11.00
N ALA A 344 5.10 28.78 -11.71
CA ALA A 344 5.35 29.10 -13.10
C ALA A 344 6.73 29.78 -13.29
N ALA A 345 7.30 29.63 -14.48
CA ALA A 345 8.56 30.29 -14.82
C ALA A 345 8.42 31.82 -14.71
N ARG A 346 9.45 32.48 -14.17
CA ARG A 346 9.42 33.92 -13.88
C ARG A 346 10.79 34.56 -14.09
N GLU A 347 10.80 35.80 -14.59
CA GLU A 347 11.99 36.63 -14.64
C GLU A 347 12.35 37.10 -13.22
N LEU A 348 13.61 36.93 -12.84
CA LEU A 348 14.15 37.42 -11.58
C LEU A 348 15.23 38.46 -11.85
N GLY A 349 15.15 39.60 -11.18
CA GLY A 349 16.16 40.65 -11.31
C GLY A 349 17.52 40.18 -10.77
N ALA A 350 18.59 40.39 -11.54
CA ALA A 350 19.95 40.01 -11.15
C ALA A 350 20.46 40.72 -9.88
N GLY A 351 19.82 41.83 -9.47
CA GLY A 351 20.14 42.55 -8.24
C GLY A 351 19.48 41.97 -6.97
N LEU A 352 18.64 40.95 -7.09
CA LEU A 352 18.07 40.26 -5.93
C LEU A 352 19.13 39.37 -5.27
N ASP A 353 19.16 39.34 -3.94
CA ASP A 353 19.91 38.31 -3.24
C ASP A 353 19.20 36.93 -3.33
N ALA A 354 19.89 35.87 -2.88
CA ALA A 354 19.40 34.50 -2.96
C ALA A 354 18.06 34.26 -2.23
N THR A 355 17.82 34.97 -1.13
CA THR A 355 16.61 34.86 -0.31
C THR A 355 15.46 35.63 -0.96
N GLN A 356 15.72 36.84 -1.44
CA GLN A 356 14.75 37.65 -2.18
C GLN A 356 14.31 36.97 -3.48
N ALA A 357 15.24 36.37 -4.22
CA ALA A 357 14.94 35.62 -5.44
C ALA A 357 14.05 34.40 -5.13
N ALA A 358 14.37 33.63 -4.08
CA ALA A 358 13.53 32.52 -3.63
C ALA A 358 12.14 32.97 -3.20
N ALA A 359 12.03 34.07 -2.43
CA ALA A 359 10.74 34.62 -2.01
C ALA A 359 9.86 35.02 -3.20
N LYS A 360 10.46 35.62 -4.25
CA LYS A 360 9.74 35.96 -5.50
C LYS A 360 9.30 34.73 -6.30
N LEU A 361 10.10 33.66 -6.32
CA LEU A 361 9.70 32.40 -6.95
C LEU A 361 8.57 31.69 -6.21
N LEU A 362 8.57 31.77 -4.88
CA LEU A 362 7.59 31.11 -4.01
C LEU A 362 6.31 31.94 -3.79
N GLU A 363 6.23 33.14 -4.36
CA GLU A 363 5.04 33.99 -4.29
C GLU A 363 3.83 33.28 -4.94
N GLY A 364 2.73 33.19 -4.20
CA GLY A 364 1.53 32.48 -4.64
C GLY A 364 1.64 30.95 -4.65
N SER A 365 2.80 30.38 -4.27
CA SER A 365 2.93 28.93 -4.12
C SER A 365 2.10 28.42 -2.95
N GLY A 366 1.57 27.20 -3.08
CA GLY A 366 0.86 26.51 -2.00
C GLY A 366 1.77 25.83 -0.98
N ILE A 367 3.04 26.23 -0.88
CA ILE A 367 3.98 25.70 0.12
C ILE A 367 3.83 26.46 1.44
N ASP A 368 4.00 25.73 2.53
CA ASP A 368 3.89 26.22 3.89
C ASP A 368 4.76 27.45 4.14
N ALA A 369 4.26 28.40 4.92
CA ALA A 369 5.01 29.59 5.29
C ALA A 369 6.36 29.25 5.94
N SER A 370 6.42 28.21 6.77
CA SER A 370 7.66 27.79 7.44
C SER A 370 8.74 27.27 6.49
N GLU A 371 8.38 26.76 5.31
CA GLU A 371 9.38 26.38 4.28
C GLU A 371 9.77 27.58 3.41
N ARG A 372 8.86 28.55 3.23
CA ARG A 372 9.10 29.78 2.46
C ARG A 372 9.95 30.79 3.25
N GLU A 373 9.70 30.93 4.54
CA GLU A 373 10.42 31.81 5.45
C GLU A 373 11.83 31.26 5.70
N GLY A 374 12.83 31.85 5.02
CA GLY A 374 14.22 31.37 5.06
C GLY A 374 14.61 30.51 3.86
N ALA A 375 13.71 30.34 2.88
CA ALA A 375 14.06 29.73 1.60
C ALA A 375 15.12 30.57 0.86
N ARG A 376 15.98 29.89 0.10
CA ARG A 376 17.06 30.53 -0.68
C ARG A 376 17.37 29.76 -1.96
N MET A 377 17.83 30.47 -2.98
CA MET A 377 18.39 29.85 -4.19
C MET A 377 19.88 29.57 -3.99
N SER A 378 20.32 28.32 -4.17
CA SER A 378 21.73 27.98 -4.08
C SER A 378 22.54 28.70 -5.16
N GLU A 379 23.66 29.32 -4.77
CA GLU A 379 24.63 29.94 -5.69
C GLU A 379 24.04 31.09 -6.52
N TRP A 380 22.91 31.68 -6.12
CA TRP A 380 22.29 32.80 -6.84
C TRP A 380 23.21 34.04 -6.87
N PRO A 381 23.41 34.69 -8.03
CA PRO A 381 22.79 34.43 -9.34
C PRO A 381 23.56 33.40 -10.21
N ALA A 382 23.15 32.13 -10.15
CA ALA A 382 23.65 31.08 -11.03
C ALA A 382 22.64 30.77 -12.14
N ARG A 383 23.12 30.20 -13.27
CA ARG A 383 22.24 29.71 -14.35
C ARG A 383 21.47 28.45 -13.99
N ARG A 384 21.94 27.70 -12.98
CA ARG A 384 21.30 26.47 -12.49
C ARG A 384 21.61 26.31 -11.00
N GLY A 385 20.73 25.61 -10.30
CA GLY A 385 20.92 25.30 -8.88
C GLY A 385 19.67 24.70 -8.27
N TYR A 386 19.50 24.91 -6.97
CA TYR A 386 18.36 24.42 -6.19
C TYR A 386 17.68 25.54 -5.43
N LEU A 387 16.36 25.52 -5.42
CA LEU A 387 15.54 26.22 -4.45
C LEU A 387 15.55 25.40 -3.16
N LEU A 388 16.17 25.93 -2.12
CA LEU A 388 16.28 25.30 -0.81
C LEU A 388 15.24 25.90 0.13
N GLY A 389 14.52 25.07 0.88
CA GLY A 389 13.63 25.52 1.95
C GLY A 389 14.41 25.97 3.19
N ALA A 390 13.69 26.43 4.21
CA ALA A 390 14.28 26.89 5.47
C ALA A 390 15.14 25.81 6.15
N SER A 391 14.77 24.55 5.99
CA SER A 391 15.51 23.38 6.49
C SER A 391 16.81 23.08 5.72
N GLY A 392 17.08 23.81 4.63
CA GLY A 392 18.18 23.52 3.70
C GLY A 392 17.89 22.35 2.73
N ARG A 393 16.73 21.69 2.87
CA ARG A 393 16.27 20.64 1.95
C ARG A 393 15.95 21.24 0.56
N PRO A 394 16.33 20.57 -0.54
CA PRO A 394 15.91 21.03 -1.86
C PRO A 394 14.39 20.84 -2.04
N LEU A 395 13.71 21.94 -2.40
CA LEU A 395 12.30 21.96 -2.76
C LEU A 395 12.10 21.71 -4.25
N ALA A 396 12.96 22.30 -5.09
CA ALA A 396 12.99 22.13 -6.55
C ALA A 396 14.39 22.44 -7.10
N ALA A 397 14.74 21.91 -8.26
CA ALA A 397 15.86 22.40 -9.06
C ALA A 397 15.42 23.62 -9.89
N PHE A 398 16.36 24.49 -10.25
CA PHE A 398 16.09 25.64 -11.11
C PHE A 398 17.11 25.80 -12.24
N ARG A 399 16.69 26.45 -13.33
CA ARG A 399 17.50 26.82 -14.50
C ARG A 399 16.98 28.15 -15.02
N VAL A 400 17.91 29.02 -15.40
CA VAL A 400 17.64 30.25 -16.14
C VAL A 400 17.70 29.91 -17.64
N ASP A 401 16.62 30.15 -18.37
CA ASP A 401 16.60 29.97 -19.82
C ASP A 401 17.19 31.18 -20.58
N GLU A 402 17.16 31.12 -21.91
CA GLU A 402 17.72 32.16 -22.79
C GLU A 402 16.99 33.50 -22.65
N ASP A 403 15.72 33.48 -22.25
CA ASP A 403 14.88 34.65 -22.01
C ASP A 403 15.02 35.20 -20.58
N GLY A 404 15.95 34.63 -19.79
CA GLY A 404 16.16 35.03 -18.40
C GLY A 404 15.07 34.55 -17.43
N GLN A 405 14.16 33.68 -17.87
CA GLN A 405 13.14 33.11 -17.00
C GLN A 405 13.74 31.99 -16.16
N VAL A 406 13.44 32.01 -14.86
CA VAL A 406 13.80 30.95 -13.94
C VAL A 406 12.69 29.91 -13.94
N ARG A 407 13.00 28.71 -14.41
CA ARG A 407 12.08 27.57 -14.44
C ARG A 407 12.46 26.55 -13.36
N LEU A 408 11.46 26.04 -12.66
CA LEU A 408 11.60 25.00 -11.66
C LEU A 408 11.25 23.61 -12.23
N TRP A 409 11.90 22.56 -11.72
CA TRP A 409 11.52 21.15 -11.94
C TRP A 409 11.94 20.27 -10.76
N LEU A 410 11.41 19.06 -10.68
CA LEU A 410 11.85 18.05 -9.72
C LEU A 410 12.83 17.08 -10.39
N ASP A 411 14.04 16.96 -9.84
CA ASP A 411 15.06 16.03 -10.31
C ASP A 411 15.27 14.88 -9.31
N ARG A 412 16.15 13.93 -9.65
CA ARG A 412 16.50 12.80 -8.77
C ARG A 412 17.01 13.25 -7.40
N ARG A 413 17.70 14.39 -7.29
CA ARG A 413 18.21 14.89 -6.00
C ARG A 413 17.06 15.41 -5.14
N VAL A 414 16.13 16.15 -5.72
CA VAL A 414 14.92 16.61 -5.04
C VAL A 414 14.10 15.42 -4.58
N TYR A 415 13.80 14.46 -5.47
CA TYR A 415 13.03 13.27 -5.10
C TYR A 415 13.69 12.47 -3.98
N ARG A 416 15.01 12.25 -4.00
CA ARG A 416 15.73 11.57 -2.90
C ARG A 416 15.54 12.30 -1.57
N ALA A 417 15.62 13.62 -1.57
CA ALA A 417 15.36 14.42 -0.36
C ALA A 417 13.90 14.33 0.09
N GLN A 418 12.94 14.25 -0.84
CA GLN A 418 11.53 14.02 -0.51
C GLN A 418 11.32 12.63 0.11
N MET A 419 11.84 11.56 -0.52
CA MET A 419 11.70 10.17 -0.04
C MET A 419 12.26 9.98 1.37
N GLN A 420 13.40 10.61 1.68
CA GLN A 420 14.01 10.57 3.02
C GLN A 420 13.09 11.07 4.13
N VAL A 421 12.11 11.92 3.80
CA VAL A 421 11.13 12.44 4.76
C VAL A 421 9.79 11.72 4.62
N LEU A 422 9.29 11.54 3.39
CA LEU A 422 7.93 11.07 3.12
C LEU A 422 7.74 9.57 3.37
N ILE A 423 8.73 8.73 3.12
CA ILE A 423 8.61 7.29 3.38
C ILE A 423 8.48 7.01 4.88
N PRO A 424 9.33 7.58 5.77
CA PRO A 424 9.09 7.55 7.21
C PRO A 424 7.68 8.03 7.61
N ARG A 425 7.15 9.08 6.94
CA ARG A 425 5.77 9.56 7.15
C ARG A 425 4.73 8.51 6.85
N GLY A 426 4.80 7.90 5.68
CA GLY A 426 3.88 6.83 5.30
C GLY A 426 3.95 5.62 6.24
N VAL A 427 5.16 5.25 6.68
CA VAL A 427 5.37 4.17 7.65
C VAL A 427 4.77 4.49 9.02
N GLU A 428 5.00 5.69 9.56
CA GLU A 428 4.47 6.08 10.87
C GLU A 428 2.93 6.17 10.85
N ALA A 429 2.36 6.74 9.78
CA ALA A 429 0.92 6.77 9.56
C ALA A 429 0.34 5.35 9.44
N GLY A 430 1.03 4.45 8.74
CA GLY A 430 0.66 3.05 8.62
C GLY A 430 0.67 2.29 9.93
N ARG A 431 1.78 2.39 10.68
CA ARG A 431 1.91 1.85 12.03
C ARG A 431 0.77 2.34 12.92
N SER A 432 0.47 3.62 12.86
CA SER A 432 -0.58 4.26 13.62
C SER A 432 -1.97 3.74 13.28
N LEU A 433 -2.25 3.57 12.00
CA LEU A 433 -3.49 3.02 11.49
C LEU A 433 -3.69 1.56 11.92
N LEU A 434 -2.64 0.74 11.92
CA LEU A 434 -2.70 -0.62 12.48
C LEU A 434 -3.04 -0.62 13.98
N ASP A 435 -2.47 0.33 14.74
CA ASP A 435 -2.77 0.47 16.17
C ASP A 435 -4.20 0.96 16.45
N LEU A 436 -4.79 1.71 15.52
CA LEU A 436 -6.22 2.11 15.54
C LEU A 436 -7.12 0.91 15.21
N LEU A 437 -6.85 0.20 14.11
CA LEU A 437 -7.70 -0.87 13.61
C LEU A 437 -7.71 -2.10 14.52
N TYR A 438 -6.55 -2.44 15.06
CA TYR A 438 -6.35 -3.59 15.95
C TYR A 438 -6.00 -3.08 17.35
N ALA A 439 -6.94 -2.36 17.95
CA ALA A 439 -6.79 -1.72 19.25
C ALA A 439 -6.50 -2.73 20.37
N ALA A 440 -5.95 -2.23 21.48
CA ALA A 440 -5.72 -3.04 22.66
C ALA A 440 -7.06 -3.51 23.26
N TRP A 441 -7.04 -4.72 23.81
CA TRP A 441 -8.11 -5.17 24.70
C TRP A 441 -8.16 -4.25 25.94
N PRO A 442 -9.36 -3.81 26.38
CA PRO A 442 -9.47 -2.94 27.55
C PRO A 442 -9.08 -3.66 28.84
N GLN A 443 -8.82 -2.88 29.89
CA GLN A 443 -8.51 -3.42 31.21
C GLN A 443 -9.63 -4.34 31.68
N THR A 444 -9.27 -5.59 32.02
CA THR A 444 -10.20 -6.63 32.43
C THR A 444 -9.67 -7.35 33.67
N SER A 445 -10.54 -7.56 34.66
CA SER A 445 -10.29 -8.49 35.76
C SER A 445 -11.27 -9.65 35.70
N VAL A 446 -10.80 -10.84 36.03
CA VAL A 446 -11.56 -12.09 35.93
C VAL A 446 -11.59 -12.77 37.30
N GLU A 447 -12.79 -13.10 37.76
CA GLU A 447 -13.05 -13.86 38.99
C GLU A 447 -13.54 -15.25 38.60
N LEU A 448 -12.62 -16.20 38.40
CA LEU A 448 -12.94 -17.54 37.88
C LEU A 448 -14.01 -18.28 38.70
N GLY A 449 -13.90 -18.25 40.04
CA GLY A 449 -14.85 -18.93 40.94
C GLY A 449 -16.26 -18.32 40.91
N ALA A 450 -16.37 -17.01 40.68
CA ALA A 450 -17.66 -16.33 40.54
C ALA A 450 -18.18 -16.32 39.10
N ARG A 451 -17.37 -16.82 38.14
CA ARG A 451 -17.61 -16.73 36.69
C ARG A 451 -17.97 -15.30 36.28
N ALA A 452 -17.25 -14.34 36.87
CA ALA A 452 -17.50 -12.93 36.67
C ALA A 452 -16.30 -12.27 36.02
N LEU A 453 -16.57 -11.26 35.19
CA LEU A 453 -15.54 -10.37 34.65
C LEU A 453 -15.93 -8.92 34.95
N THR A 454 -14.93 -8.09 35.23
CA THR A 454 -15.10 -6.64 35.27
C THR A 454 -14.27 -6.03 34.15
N LEU A 455 -14.93 -5.33 33.24
CA LEU A 455 -14.35 -4.71 32.05
C LEU A 455 -14.42 -3.20 32.16
N THR A 456 -13.31 -2.50 31.92
CA THR A 456 -13.29 -1.03 31.80
C THR A 456 -13.04 -0.66 30.33
N PRO A 457 -14.10 -0.45 29.52
CA PRO A 457 -13.98 -0.28 28.07
C PRO A 457 -13.20 0.96 27.65
N GLY A 458 -13.22 2.03 28.44
CA GLY A 458 -12.67 3.33 28.03
C GLY A 458 -13.48 3.97 26.88
N GLU A 459 -12.96 5.06 26.33
CA GLU A 459 -13.66 5.82 25.28
C GLU A 459 -13.76 5.03 23.96
N THR A 460 -12.73 4.26 23.61
CA THR A 460 -12.66 3.48 22.36
C THR A 460 -13.78 2.46 22.21
N TRP A 461 -14.25 1.90 23.33
CA TRP A 461 -15.26 0.84 23.36
C TRP A 461 -16.55 1.29 24.06
N ALA A 462 -16.74 2.61 24.22
CA ALA A 462 -17.96 3.17 24.78
C ALA A 462 -19.14 2.87 23.84
N GLY A 463 -20.11 2.08 24.30
CA GLY A 463 -21.23 1.64 23.46
C GLY A 463 -21.00 0.33 22.70
N ALA A 464 -19.87 -0.35 22.93
CA ALA A 464 -19.61 -1.66 22.35
C ALA A 464 -20.52 -2.75 22.96
N THR A 465 -20.61 -3.88 22.27
CA THR A 465 -21.24 -5.10 22.78
C THR A 465 -20.15 -6.12 23.13
N LEU A 466 -20.15 -6.60 24.37
CA LEU A 466 -19.32 -7.73 24.79
C LEU A 466 -20.09 -9.03 24.53
N THR A 467 -19.55 -9.88 23.68
CA THR A 467 -20.04 -11.25 23.47
C THR A 467 -19.06 -12.23 24.10
N VAL A 468 -19.57 -13.14 24.92
CA VAL A 468 -18.80 -14.25 25.52
C VAL A 468 -19.14 -15.51 24.76
N MET A 469 -18.11 -16.18 24.23
CA MET A 469 -18.23 -17.40 23.45
C MET A 469 -17.44 -18.53 24.12
N LEU A 470 -17.87 -19.77 23.91
CA LEU A 470 -17.07 -20.97 24.17
C LEU A 470 -16.51 -21.49 22.86
N GLU A 471 -15.20 -21.70 22.81
CA GLU A 471 -14.53 -22.39 21.71
C GLU A 471 -14.22 -23.83 22.13
N GLY A 472 -14.76 -24.82 21.41
CA GLY A 472 -14.49 -26.24 21.61
C GLY A 472 -13.08 -26.65 21.17
N ARG A 473 -12.65 -27.87 21.54
CA ARG A 473 -11.40 -28.47 21.04
C ARG A 473 -11.36 -28.63 19.51
N ASP A 474 -12.53 -28.73 18.89
CA ASP A 474 -12.72 -28.76 17.44
C ASP A 474 -12.64 -27.36 16.79
N GLY A 475 -12.41 -26.32 17.59
CA GLY A 475 -12.37 -24.93 17.15
C GLY A 475 -13.74 -24.33 16.85
N ARG A 476 -14.84 -25.02 17.20
CA ARG A 476 -16.19 -24.45 17.01
C ARG A 476 -16.52 -23.47 18.12
N ARG A 477 -17.02 -22.30 17.75
CA ARG A 477 -17.49 -21.28 18.69
C ARG A 477 -19.01 -21.31 18.86
N GLU A 478 -19.46 -21.13 20.09
CA GLU A 478 -20.85 -20.92 20.46
C GLU A 478 -20.97 -19.70 21.37
N ALA A 479 -21.87 -18.76 21.04
CA ALA A 479 -22.13 -17.60 21.87
C ALA A 479 -22.95 -18.02 23.12
N VAL A 480 -22.46 -17.67 24.30
CA VAL A 480 -23.10 -17.98 25.58
C VAL A 480 -23.84 -16.78 26.15
N SER A 481 -23.23 -15.61 26.11
CA SER A 481 -23.83 -14.38 26.63
C SER A 481 -23.42 -13.17 25.79
N SER A 482 -24.26 -12.13 25.84
CA SER A 482 -24.02 -10.87 25.14
C SER A 482 -24.52 -9.72 26.01
N VAL A 483 -23.69 -8.69 26.18
CA VAL A 483 -23.93 -7.55 27.08
C VAL A 483 -23.57 -6.26 26.36
N ALA A 484 -24.54 -5.34 26.23
CA ALA A 484 -24.28 -3.99 25.75
C ALA A 484 -23.59 -3.17 26.83
N LEU A 485 -22.47 -2.52 26.49
CA LEU A 485 -21.73 -1.63 27.38
C LEU A 485 -22.26 -0.21 27.23
N THR A 486 -22.44 0.49 28.35
CA THR A 486 -22.97 1.86 28.38
C THR A 486 -21.92 2.82 28.89
N GLY A 487 -21.30 3.58 27.98
CA GLY A 487 -20.24 4.54 28.30
C GLY A 487 -18.88 3.88 28.55
N ALA A 488 -17.97 4.65 29.15
CA ALA A 488 -16.57 4.26 29.36
C ALA A 488 -16.29 3.65 30.75
N GLN A 489 -17.31 3.56 31.62
CA GLN A 489 -17.16 3.14 33.02
C GLN A 489 -17.03 1.62 33.15
N ALA A 490 -16.58 1.14 34.32
CA ALA A 490 -16.42 -0.29 34.55
C ALA A 490 -17.77 -1.04 34.53
N HIS A 491 -17.83 -2.15 33.82
CA HIS A 491 -18.98 -3.05 33.71
C HIS A 491 -18.66 -4.40 34.34
N ARG A 492 -19.46 -4.84 35.31
CA ARG A 492 -19.37 -6.19 35.90
C ARG A 492 -20.39 -7.10 35.24
N VAL A 493 -19.92 -8.18 34.63
CA VAL A 493 -20.77 -9.25 34.08
C VAL A 493 -20.62 -10.47 34.97
N THR A 494 -21.71 -10.91 35.58
CA THR A 494 -21.77 -12.11 36.44
C THR A 494 -22.31 -13.30 35.66
N GLU A 495 -21.87 -14.50 36.01
CA GLU A 495 -22.24 -15.73 35.30
C GLU A 495 -21.96 -15.63 33.79
N ALA A 496 -20.83 -15.00 33.43
CA ALA A 496 -20.48 -14.67 32.05
C ALA A 496 -20.33 -15.93 31.16
N TRP A 497 -19.98 -17.07 31.76
CA TRP A 497 -19.87 -18.38 31.11
C TRP A 497 -20.47 -19.52 31.99
N PRO A 498 -20.72 -20.71 31.42
CA PRO A 498 -21.38 -21.81 32.14
C PRO A 498 -20.54 -22.36 33.29
N ALA A 499 -21.20 -23.00 34.26
CA ALA A 499 -20.53 -23.55 35.46
C ALA A 499 -19.50 -24.64 35.11
N SER A 500 -19.79 -25.43 34.08
CA SER A 500 -18.88 -26.43 33.53
C SER A 500 -18.43 -26.00 32.13
N VAL A 501 -17.15 -25.65 31.99
CA VAL A 501 -16.52 -25.49 30.68
C VAL A 501 -15.94 -26.85 30.28
N PRO A 502 -16.29 -27.41 29.10
CA PRO A 502 -15.74 -28.69 28.66
C PRO A 502 -14.20 -28.67 28.68
N GLU A 503 -13.59 -29.80 29.00
CA GLU A 503 -12.13 -29.90 29.06
C GLU A 503 -11.51 -29.51 27.71
N GLY A 504 -10.50 -28.63 27.73
CA GLY A 504 -9.85 -28.10 26.52
C GLY A 504 -10.69 -27.14 25.67
N SER A 505 -11.85 -26.69 26.17
CA SER A 505 -12.52 -25.52 25.63
C SER A 505 -11.89 -24.23 26.16
N ALA A 506 -12.02 -23.14 25.40
CA ALA A 506 -11.61 -21.80 25.81
C ALA A 506 -12.82 -20.85 25.90
N VAL A 507 -12.75 -19.87 26.81
CA VAL A 507 -13.71 -18.76 26.81
C VAL A 507 -13.12 -17.63 25.98
N VAL A 508 -13.83 -17.22 24.93
CA VAL A 508 -13.44 -16.14 24.03
C VAL A 508 -14.34 -14.94 24.29
N LEU A 509 -13.72 -13.81 24.62
CA LEU A 509 -14.38 -12.52 24.76
C LEU A 509 -14.23 -11.75 23.45
N VAL A 510 -15.34 -11.20 22.95
CA VAL A 510 -15.37 -10.41 21.73
C VAL A 510 -16.03 -9.08 22.02
N LEU A 511 -15.33 -7.97 21.77
CA LEU A 511 -15.88 -6.62 21.85
C LEU A 511 -16.18 -6.11 20.46
N GLU A 512 -17.43 -5.79 20.19
CA GLU A 512 -17.88 -5.25 18.90
C GLU A 512 -18.37 -3.82 19.07
N ASN A 513 -17.74 -2.88 18.35
CA ASN A 513 -18.21 -1.50 18.28
C ASN A 513 -19.40 -1.38 17.31
N PRO A 514 -20.23 -0.32 17.45
CA PRO A 514 -21.31 -0.04 16.50
C PRO A 514 -20.85 0.00 15.04
N GLU A 515 -21.77 -0.24 14.11
CA GLU A 515 -21.48 -0.14 12.68
C GLU A 515 -20.93 1.25 12.32
N GLY A 516 -19.90 1.29 11.48
CA GLY A 516 -19.19 2.52 11.09
C GLY A 516 -18.17 3.04 12.10
N VAL A 517 -18.06 2.46 13.30
CA VAL A 517 -17.06 2.84 14.31
C VAL A 517 -15.83 1.92 14.22
N LEU A 518 -14.63 2.52 14.27
CA LEU A 518 -13.35 1.82 14.31
C LEU A 518 -12.63 2.09 15.65
N PRO A 519 -11.89 1.12 16.22
CA PRO A 519 -11.77 -0.28 15.80
C PRO A 519 -13.13 -0.98 15.76
N ALA A 520 -13.36 -1.85 14.78
CA ALA A 520 -14.64 -2.53 14.64
C ALA A 520 -14.83 -3.62 15.70
N ILE A 521 -13.74 -4.33 16.03
CA ILE A 521 -13.78 -5.49 16.89
C ILE A 521 -12.44 -5.74 17.60
N ALA A 522 -12.49 -6.34 18.79
CA ALA A 522 -11.34 -6.91 19.48
C ALA A 522 -11.69 -8.27 20.07
N GLU A 523 -10.68 -9.14 20.20
CA GLU A 523 -10.82 -10.48 20.79
C GLU A 523 -9.85 -10.68 21.95
N HIS A 524 -10.28 -11.45 22.95
CA HIS A 524 -9.42 -11.89 24.03
C HIS A 524 -9.84 -13.28 24.52
N VAL A 525 -8.90 -14.22 24.52
CA VAL A 525 -9.11 -15.58 25.02
C VAL A 525 -8.69 -15.64 26.49
N LEU A 526 -9.61 -16.10 27.35
CA LEU A 526 -9.32 -16.32 28.77
C LEU A 526 -8.59 -17.64 28.96
N ASP A 527 -7.50 -17.60 29.74
CA ASP A 527 -6.88 -18.81 30.28
C ASP A 527 -7.65 -19.24 31.53
N LEU A 528 -8.33 -20.39 31.43
CA LEU A 528 -9.08 -20.99 32.52
C LEU A 528 -8.28 -22.03 33.30
N SER A 529 -7.01 -22.26 32.91
CA SER A 529 -6.15 -23.19 33.63
C SER A 529 -6.01 -22.70 35.07
N PRO A 530 -6.22 -23.57 36.08
CA PRO A 530 -5.94 -23.19 37.45
C PRO A 530 -4.47 -22.76 37.51
N PRO A 531 -4.13 -21.69 38.26
CA PRO A 531 -2.73 -21.35 38.47
C PRO A 531 -2.03 -22.60 39.00
N GLU A 532 -0.94 -23.02 38.35
CA GLU A 532 -0.21 -24.22 38.77
C GLU A 532 0.20 -24.06 40.24
N ASP A 533 -0.41 -24.84 41.13
CA ASP A 533 -0.15 -24.80 42.56
C ASP A 533 1.35 -25.00 42.81
N GLY A 534 2.04 -23.94 43.23
CA GLY A 534 3.47 -23.97 43.52
C GLY A 534 4.38 -23.35 42.45
N ALA A 535 3.84 -22.80 41.37
CA ALA A 535 4.59 -21.82 40.58
C ALA A 535 4.71 -20.52 41.42
N GLU A 536 5.70 -20.45 42.31
CA GLU A 536 6.25 -19.17 42.79
C GLU A 536 6.30 -18.26 41.57
N ALA A 537 5.56 -17.14 41.60
CA ALA A 537 5.37 -16.23 40.47
C ALA A 537 6.66 -16.17 39.64
N GLY A 538 6.72 -17.02 38.60
CA GLY A 538 7.95 -17.19 37.83
C GLY A 538 8.33 -15.80 37.35
N PRO A 539 9.62 -15.43 37.33
CA PRO A 539 10.03 -14.07 37.00
C PRO A 539 9.25 -13.65 35.77
N ALA A 540 8.34 -12.67 35.95
CA ALA A 540 7.30 -12.33 34.98
C ALA A 540 7.92 -12.42 33.59
N VAL A 541 7.39 -13.30 32.72
CA VAL A 541 7.91 -13.52 31.36
C VAL A 541 8.37 -12.16 30.86
N PRO A 542 9.69 -11.93 30.71
CA PRO A 542 10.19 -10.58 30.63
C PRO A 542 9.45 -9.92 29.51
N ARG A 543 8.66 -8.86 29.84
CA ARG A 543 8.05 -7.99 28.82
C ARG A 543 9.14 -7.81 27.78
N PRO A 544 8.90 -8.18 26.49
CA PRO A 544 9.96 -8.23 25.49
C PRO A 544 10.77 -6.97 25.67
N ARG A 545 12.03 -7.12 26.12
CA ARG A 545 12.87 -5.97 26.49
C ARG A 545 12.75 -5.02 25.31
N ALA A 546 12.28 -3.79 25.56
CA ALA A 546 12.36 -2.73 24.57
C ALA A 546 13.74 -2.86 23.95
N GLN A 547 13.81 -3.08 22.64
CA GLN A 547 15.08 -3.24 21.95
C GLN A 547 15.99 -2.14 22.49
N PRO A 548 17.15 -2.48 23.09
CA PRO A 548 18.02 -1.45 23.62
C PRO A 548 18.27 -0.46 22.48
N PRO A 549 18.15 0.86 22.71
CA PRO A 549 18.37 1.84 21.67
C PRO A 549 19.68 1.47 20.98
N THR A 550 19.64 1.23 19.67
CA THR A 550 20.82 0.81 18.91
C THR A 550 21.89 1.85 19.15
N THR A 551 22.85 1.52 20.01
CA THR A 551 24.00 2.33 20.36
C THR A 551 25.00 2.18 19.23
N ARG A 552 24.61 2.61 18.02
CA ARG A 552 25.55 3.06 16.99
C ARG A 552 25.72 4.56 17.13
N GLY A 553 26.09 5.00 18.34
CA GLY A 553 26.83 6.24 18.53
C GLY A 553 28.26 6.01 18.07
N ARG A 554 28.49 6.08 16.76
CA ARG A 554 29.84 6.21 16.23
C ARG A 554 30.22 7.69 16.37
N THR A 555 30.64 8.07 17.57
CA THR A 555 31.40 9.30 17.78
C THR A 555 32.74 9.15 17.05
N SER A 556 32.74 9.49 15.77
CA SER A 556 33.97 9.84 15.06
C SER A 556 34.44 11.18 15.61
N THR A 557 35.19 11.13 16.70
CA THR A 557 36.05 12.25 17.09
C THR A 557 37.16 12.35 16.06
N VAL A 558 36.97 13.26 15.09
CA VAL A 558 38.03 13.68 14.18
C VAL A 558 39.08 14.41 15.02
N PRO A 559 40.34 13.95 15.06
CA PRO A 559 41.38 14.66 15.79
C PRO A 559 41.70 15.97 15.06
N THR A 560 41.64 17.07 15.79
CA THR A 560 42.07 18.40 15.37
C THR A 560 43.56 18.36 15.02
N ARG A 561 43.90 18.39 13.72
CA ARG A 561 45.27 18.57 13.24
C ARG A 561 45.47 20.03 12.84
N GLY A 562 46.52 20.64 13.39
CA GLY A 562 46.99 21.99 13.04
C GLY A 562 47.49 22.11 11.59
N PRO A 563 47.97 23.30 11.20
CA PRO A 563 47.68 23.88 9.89
C PRO A 563 48.63 23.45 8.76
N LYS A 564 48.10 23.58 7.54
CA LYS A 564 48.76 23.78 6.23
C LYS A 564 49.56 22.61 5.63
N VAL A 565 48.92 21.94 4.68
CA VAL A 565 49.47 21.72 3.32
C VAL A 565 48.33 21.93 2.33
N ALA A 566 48.54 22.76 1.31
CA ALA A 566 47.59 22.95 0.23
C ALA A 566 47.45 21.64 -0.55
N VAL A 567 46.26 21.05 -0.52
CA VAL A 567 45.90 19.93 -1.40
C VAL A 567 45.27 20.55 -2.64
N GLU A 568 45.94 20.33 -3.77
CA GLU A 568 45.45 20.60 -5.12
C GLU A 568 44.09 19.93 -5.33
N PRO A 569 43.11 20.59 -5.96
CA PRO A 569 41.81 19.97 -6.21
C PRO A 569 41.96 18.76 -7.13
N GLU A 570 41.46 17.61 -6.70
CA GLU A 570 41.23 16.45 -7.56
C GLU A 570 40.34 16.86 -8.73
N ALA A 571 40.86 16.66 -9.94
CA ALA A 571 40.15 16.91 -11.18
C ALA A 571 38.86 16.06 -11.24
N GLU A 572 37.77 16.69 -11.68
CA GLU A 572 36.56 15.99 -12.07
C GLU A 572 36.90 14.92 -13.13
N PRO A 573 36.32 13.72 -13.05
CA PRO A 573 36.50 12.72 -14.10
C PRO A 573 35.96 13.27 -15.41
N GLU A 574 36.81 13.25 -16.45
CA GLU A 574 36.43 13.62 -17.81
C GLU A 574 35.22 12.78 -18.28
N PRO A 575 34.32 13.37 -19.09
CA PRO A 575 33.19 12.64 -19.65
C PRO A 575 33.69 11.49 -20.51
N GLU A 576 33.22 10.28 -20.22
CA GLU A 576 33.45 9.08 -21.02
C GLU A 576 33.05 9.36 -22.48
N GLY A 577 34.00 9.12 -23.39
CA GLY A 577 33.85 9.39 -24.82
C GLY A 577 32.70 8.60 -25.44
N GLU A 578 32.05 9.24 -26.42
CA GLU A 578 31.00 8.64 -27.23
C GLU A 578 31.45 7.29 -27.81
N PRO A 579 30.64 6.22 -27.73
CA PRO A 579 30.98 4.93 -28.29
C PRO A 579 31.05 5.01 -29.82
N GLU A 580 32.14 4.50 -30.40
CA GLU A 580 32.30 4.39 -31.85
C GLU A 580 31.20 3.51 -32.47
N PRO A 581 30.76 3.83 -33.70
CA PRO A 581 29.74 3.07 -34.39
C PRO A 581 30.22 1.65 -34.72
N ILE A 582 29.51 0.66 -34.18
CA ILE A 582 29.70 -0.75 -34.50
C ILE A 582 29.24 -0.97 -35.94
N GLU A 583 30.17 -1.37 -36.82
CA GLU A 583 29.86 -1.82 -38.17
C GLU A 583 29.05 -3.13 -38.13
N PRO A 584 28.00 -3.29 -38.96
CA PRO A 584 27.21 -4.50 -38.97
C PRO A 584 27.97 -5.66 -39.63
N GLU A 585 28.18 -6.75 -38.89
CA GLU A 585 28.66 -8.02 -39.42
C GLU A 585 27.66 -8.60 -40.44
N ALA A 586 28.20 -9.10 -41.55
CA ALA A 586 27.45 -9.75 -42.61
C ALA A 586 26.82 -11.08 -42.13
N PRO A 587 25.63 -11.45 -42.63
CA PRO A 587 24.98 -12.69 -42.25
C PRO A 587 25.75 -13.88 -42.83
N GLY A 588 26.24 -14.75 -41.94
CA GLY A 588 26.83 -16.03 -42.30
C GLY A 588 25.74 -17.02 -42.72
N ASP A 589 26.03 -17.74 -43.81
CA ASP A 589 25.23 -18.81 -44.38
C ASP A 589 24.92 -19.91 -43.34
N ALA A 590 23.63 -20.23 -43.19
CA ALA A 590 23.16 -21.35 -42.39
C ALA A 590 22.86 -22.53 -43.34
N ASP A 591 23.55 -23.62 -43.08
CA ASP A 591 23.45 -24.90 -43.80
C ASP A 591 22.04 -25.50 -43.74
N ASP A 592 21.64 -26.04 -44.90
CA ASP A 592 20.46 -26.86 -45.13
C ASP A 592 20.55 -28.20 -44.38
N GLU A 593 19.61 -28.46 -43.46
CA GLU A 593 19.29 -29.83 -43.01
C GLU A 593 17.83 -30.17 -43.37
N GLU A 594 17.68 -31.17 -44.24
CA GLU A 594 16.41 -31.77 -44.67
C GLU A 594 15.64 -32.43 -43.51
N PRO A 595 14.31 -32.27 -43.42
CA PRO A 595 13.49 -33.05 -42.52
C PRO A 595 13.04 -34.36 -43.19
N GLY A 596 13.49 -35.48 -42.62
CA GLY A 596 13.08 -36.83 -43.01
C GLY A 596 11.61 -37.16 -42.65
N ASP A 597 10.96 -37.82 -43.61
CA ASP A 597 9.60 -38.34 -43.57
C ASP A 597 9.32 -39.27 -42.38
N ARG A 598 8.18 -39.05 -41.70
CA ARG A 598 7.50 -40.06 -40.88
C ARG A 598 6.01 -40.06 -41.18
N GLU A 599 5.56 -41.16 -41.77
CA GLU A 599 4.15 -41.53 -41.97
C GLU A 599 3.40 -41.65 -40.63
N PRO A 600 2.13 -41.21 -40.57
CA PRO A 600 1.24 -41.54 -39.46
C PRO A 600 0.40 -42.78 -39.80
N ASP A 601 0.60 -43.83 -39.02
CA ASP A 601 -0.23 -45.02 -39.00
C ASP A 601 -1.57 -44.71 -38.29
N GLY A 602 -2.67 -45.14 -38.91
CA GLY A 602 -4.02 -44.82 -38.47
C GLY A 602 -4.50 -45.66 -37.30
N ARG A 603 -5.54 -45.17 -36.59
CA ARG A 603 -6.61 -46.01 -36.07
C ARG A 603 -7.84 -45.22 -35.64
N ASP A 604 -8.96 -45.77 -36.06
CA ASP A 604 -10.34 -45.38 -35.89
C ASP A 604 -10.83 -45.30 -34.44
N GLY A 605 -11.83 -44.45 -34.21
CA GLY A 605 -12.63 -44.47 -32.98
C GLY A 605 -13.67 -43.35 -32.86
N ARG A 606 -14.72 -43.36 -33.70
CA ARG A 606 -15.99 -42.64 -33.43
C ARG A 606 -16.78 -43.35 -32.32
N PRO A 607 -17.54 -42.61 -31.49
CA PRO A 607 -19.01 -42.59 -31.65
C PRO A 607 -19.60 -41.17 -31.46
N ALA A 608 -20.47 -40.71 -32.36
CA ALA A 608 -21.93 -40.81 -32.33
C ALA A 608 -22.60 -39.70 -31.49
N ASP A 609 -23.00 -38.66 -32.21
CA ASP A 609 -24.04 -37.68 -31.90
C ASP A 609 -25.40 -38.37 -31.69
N PRO A 610 -26.26 -37.88 -30.78
CA PRO A 610 -27.54 -37.39 -31.32
C PRO A 610 -28.13 -36.19 -30.58
N GLY A 611 -28.71 -35.28 -31.36
CA GLY A 611 -30.15 -35.03 -31.21
C GLY A 611 -30.58 -33.60 -30.97
N LEU A 612 -30.66 -32.81 -32.04
CA LEU A 612 -31.58 -31.67 -32.14
C LEU A 612 -33.02 -32.17 -32.35
N GLY A 613 -33.92 -31.81 -31.44
CA GLY A 613 -35.37 -31.97 -31.57
C GLY A 613 -36.06 -30.74 -30.99
N GLY A 614 -36.75 -29.98 -31.83
CA GLY A 614 -37.38 -28.71 -31.47
C GLY A 614 -38.90 -28.77 -31.19
N LYS A 615 -39.45 -27.55 -31.04
CA LYS A 615 -40.86 -27.09 -31.06
C LYS A 615 -41.61 -26.92 -29.73
N ARG A 616 -41.89 -25.64 -29.46
CA ARG A 616 -43.17 -24.97 -29.09
C ARG A 616 -44.09 -25.66 -28.07
N ALA A 617 -44.31 -24.97 -26.96
CA ALA A 617 -45.59 -24.33 -26.60
C ALA A 617 -45.29 -22.96 -26.00
#